data_AF-A0A844FQT2-F1
#
_entry.id   AF-A0A844FQT2-F1
#
_cell.length_a   1.000
_cell.length_b   1.000
_cell.length_c   1.000
_cell.angle_alpha   90.00
_cell.angle_beta   90.00
_cell.angle_gamma   90.00
#
_symmetry.space_group_name_H-M   'P 1'
#
loop_
_entity.id
_entity.type
_entity.pdbx_description
1 polymer ?
#
loop_
_entity_poly.entity_id
_entity_poly.type
_entity_poly.pdbx_seq_one_letter_code
_entity_poly.pdbx_strand_id
1 'polypeptide(L)'
;SVEVTWQGMKQDVFLYILLEFQSSVDRTMPIRLMHYVACFYSELLKQKAIVPRQGLPPVFPVVLYNGAKPWTAPLNIYDMIRPGNYSGGCG
;
A
#
# COMPACT_ATOMS: atom_id res chain seq x y z
N SER A 1 6.76 16.62 9.67
CA SER A 1 5.67 16.25 10.58
C SER A 1 4.54 17.22 10.34
N VAL A 2 3.33 16.71 10.10
CA VAL A 2 2.13 17.55 10.05
C VAL A 2 1.38 17.27 11.35
N GLU A 3 1.21 18.30 12.19
CA GLU A 3 0.35 18.19 13.37
C GLU A 3 -1.09 18.03 12.87
N VAL A 4 -1.68 16.86 13.06
CA VAL A 4 -3.10 16.64 12.77
C VAL A 4 -3.83 16.50 14.09
N THR A 5 -4.88 17.30 14.25
CA THR A 5 -5.75 17.25 15.43
C THR A 5 -6.87 16.25 15.16
N TRP A 6 -6.83 15.10 15.83
CA TRP A 6 -7.87 14.09 15.72
C TRP A 6 -8.49 13.91 17.12
N GLN A 7 -9.80 14.15 17.24
CA GLN A 7 -10.55 14.11 18.51
C GLN A 7 -9.93 14.93 19.67
N GLY A 8 -9.30 16.07 19.37
CA GLY A 8 -8.69 16.94 20.40
C GLY A 8 -7.32 16.50 20.91
N MET A 9 -6.78 15.38 20.41
CA MET A 9 -5.39 14.98 20.64
C MET A 9 -4.53 15.40 19.46
N LYS A 10 -3.44 16.14 19.74
CA LYS A 10 -2.39 16.43 18.77
C LYS A 10 -1.61 15.14 18.52
N GLN A 11 -1.66 14.64 17.30
CA GLN A 11 -0.82 13.53 16.87
C GLN A 11 0.05 13.98 15.71
N ASP A 12 1.34 13.68 15.82
CA ASP A 12 2.28 13.84 14.72
C ASP A 12 1.93 12.81 13.65
N VAL A 13 1.29 13.27 12.57
CA VAL A 13 0.98 12.42 11.43
C VAL A 13 2.15 12.50 10.47
N PHE A 14 2.72 11.33 10.21
CA PHE A 14 3.79 11.18 9.23
C PHE A 14 3.17 10.77 7.90
N LEU A 15 3.09 11.71 6.96
CA LEU A 15 2.68 11.43 5.60
C LEU A 15 3.88 10.82 4.83
N TYR A 16 3.84 9.51 4.64
CA TYR A 16 4.82 8.81 3.81
C TYR A 16 4.25 8.58 2.41
N ILE A 17 4.86 9.21 1.41
CA ILE A 17 4.47 9.08 0.01
C ILE A 17 5.49 8.15 -0.67
N LEU A 18 5.05 6.96 -1.01
CA LEU A 18 5.78 6.04 -1.88
C LEU A 18 5.39 6.34 -3.31
N LEU A 19 6.26 7.01 -4.06
CA LEU A 19 6.03 7.39 -5.46
C LEU A 19 6.65 6.37 -6.41
N GLU A 20 5.84 5.87 -7.32
CA GLU A 20 6.31 5.03 -8.42
C GLU A 20 5.79 5.57 -9.76
N PHE A 21 6.72 5.73 -10.71
CA PHE A 21 6.43 6.22 -12.07
C PHE A 21 6.31 5.03 -13.02
N GLN A 22 5.08 4.72 -13.44
CA GLN A 22 4.83 3.69 -14.45
C GLN A 22 4.36 4.33 -15.78
N SER A 23 5.00 3.94 -16.89
CA SER A 23 4.61 4.25 -18.27
C SER A 23 3.60 3.25 -18.88
N SER A 24 3.47 2.06 -18.30
CA SER A 24 2.63 0.93 -18.68
C SER A 24 1.80 0.43 -17.49
N VAL A 25 0.59 -0.06 -17.75
CA VAL A 25 -0.30 -0.58 -16.70
C VAL A 25 0.11 -2.01 -16.38
N ASP A 26 0.73 -2.23 -15.22
CA ASP A 26 0.98 -3.56 -14.68
C ASP A 26 -0.16 -3.97 -13.72
N ARG A 27 -0.74 -5.15 -13.94
CA ARG A 27 -1.85 -5.67 -13.12
C ARG A 27 -1.42 -6.06 -11.71
N THR A 28 -0.12 -6.25 -11.47
CA THR A 28 0.44 -6.58 -10.16
C THR A 28 0.70 -5.34 -9.29
N MET A 29 0.44 -4.13 -9.80
CA MET A 29 0.67 -2.88 -9.07
C MET A 29 0.05 -2.82 -7.68
N PRO A 30 -1.20 -3.27 -7.44
CA PRO A 30 -1.76 -3.28 -6.09
C PRO A 30 -0.96 -4.15 -5.11
N ILE A 31 -0.46 -5.31 -5.56
CA ILE A 31 0.37 -6.21 -4.74
C ILE A 31 1.67 -5.51 -4.33
N ARG A 32 2.32 -4.84 -5.29
CA ARG A 32 3.56 -4.09 -5.04
C ARG A 32 3.32 -2.96 -4.04
N LEU A 33 2.18 -2.28 -4.15
CA LEU A 33 1.76 -1.23 -3.22
C LEU A 33 1.59 -1.77 -1.79
N MET A 34 0.89 -2.89 -1.63
CA MET A 34 0.76 -3.57 -0.34
C MET A 34 2.11 -4.02 0.20
N HIS A 35 2.98 -4.55 -0.65
CA HIS A 35 4.31 -4.99 -0.26
C HIS A 35 5.15 -3.82 0.28
N TYR A 36 5.10 -2.64 -0.35
CA TYR A 36 5.78 -1.46 0.16
C TYR A 36 5.26 -1.03 1.53
N VAL A 37 3.95 -1.01 1.72
CA VAL A 37 3.34 -0.68 3.02
C VAL A 37 3.75 -1.70 4.10
N ALA A 38 3.70 -2.99 3.78
CA ALA A 38 4.08 -4.05 4.71
C ALA A 38 5.57 -4.01 5.07
N CYS A 39 6.44 -3.81 4.08
CA CYS A 39 7.89 -3.68 4.29
C CYS A 39 8.21 -2.45 5.13
N PHE A 40 7.53 -1.33 4.86
CA PHE A 40 7.67 -0.09 5.62
C PHE A 40 7.31 -0.27 7.10
N TYR A 41 6.15 -0.88 7.40
CA TYR A 41 5.81 -1.20 8.78
C TYR A 41 6.83 -2.16 9.41
N SER A 42 7.24 -3.20 8.68
CA SER A 42 8.23 -4.16 9.19
C SER A 42 9.55 -3.47 9.57
N GLU A 43 9.99 -2.49 8.78
CA GLU A 43 11.19 -1.71 9.06
C GLU A 43 11.01 -0.79 10.27
N LEU A 44 9.88 -0.10 10.37
CA LEU A 44 9.55 0.73 11.53
C LEU A 44 9.49 -0.08 12.85
N LEU A 45 8.93 -1.30 12.80
CA LEU A 45 8.92 -2.23 13.94
C LEU A 45 10.33 -2.68 14.31
N LYS A 46 11.18 -3.01 13.33
CA LYS A 46 12.59 -3.40 13.56
C LYS A 46 13.41 -2.27 14.18
N GLN A 47 13.20 -1.04 13.72
CA GLN A 47 13.88 0.15 14.23
C GLN A 47 13.33 0.62 15.60
N LYS A 48 12.31 -0.07 16.16
CA LYS A 48 11.61 0.30 17.40
C LYS A 48 11.08 1.74 17.40
N ALA A 49 10.87 2.32 16.22
CA ALA A 49 10.37 3.69 16.05
C ALA A 49 8.87 3.80 16.38
N ILE A 50 8.16 2.67 16.41
CA ILE A 50 6.74 2.55 16.72
C ILE A 50 6.51 1.49 17.79
N VAL A 51 5.69 1.83 18.78
CA VAL A 51 5.21 0.89 19.79
C VAL A 51 3.86 0.36 19.30
N PRO A 52 3.67 -0.95 19.10
CA PRO A 52 2.39 -1.51 18.62
C PRO A 52 1.17 -1.08 19.45
N ARG A 53 1.40 -0.76 20.73
CA ARG A 53 0.40 -0.27 21.68
C ARG A 53 -0.09 1.16 21.43
N GLN A 54 0.68 1.97 20.70
CA GLN A 54 0.33 3.35 20.33
C GLN A 54 -0.39 3.44 18.98
N GLY A 55 -0.56 2.32 18.28
CA GLY A 55 -1.13 2.28 16.94
C GLY A 55 -0.09 2.41 15.84
N LEU A 56 -0.47 2.00 14.62
CA LEU A 56 0.37 2.11 13.44
C LEU A 56 0.16 3.50 12.80
N PRO A 57 1.23 4.20 12.38
CA PRO A 57 1.10 5.49 11.71
C PRO A 57 0.38 5.29 10.37
N PRO A 58 -0.56 6.16 9.99
CA PRO A 58 -1.26 6.05 8.72
C PRO A 58 -0.29 6.28 7.55
N VAL A 59 -0.29 5.37 6.58
CA VAL A 59 0.55 5.45 5.36
C VAL A 59 -0.37 5.45 4.13
N PHE A 60 -0.09 6.34 3.17
CA PHE A 60 -0.87 6.47 1.95
C PHE A 60 0.02 6.33 0.71
N PRO A 61 0.14 5.13 0.13
CA PRO A 61 0.94 4.94 -1.07
C PRO A 61 0.23 5.51 -2.31
N VAL A 62 0.98 6.16 -3.20
CA VAL A 62 0.44 6.83 -4.40
C VAL A 62 1.28 6.46 -5.63
N VAL A 63 0.61 5.98 -6.67
CA VAL A 63 1.26 5.69 -7.96
C VAL A 63 0.96 6.80 -8.95
N LEU A 64 2.00 7.31 -9.62
CA LEU A 64 1.85 8.24 -10.73
C LEU A 64 1.97 7.49 -12.05
N TYR A 65 0.86 7.41 -12.76
CA TYR A 65 0.81 6.81 -14.08
C TYR A 65 0.97 7.89 -15.16
N ASN A 66 1.98 7.73 -16.01
CA ASN A 66 2.23 8.63 -17.15
C ASN A 66 2.29 7.82 -18.46
N GLY A 67 1.20 7.10 -18.75
CA GLY A 67 1.09 6.35 -20.00
C GLY A 67 -0.11 6.79 -20.84
N ALA A 68 -0.05 6.47 -22.12
CA ALA A 68 -1.04 6.92 -23.11
C ALA A 68 -2.37 6.17 -23.04
N LYS A 69 -2.45 5.04 -22.32
CA LYS A 69 -3.65 4.21 -22.22
C LYS A 69 -4.36 4.45 -20.89
N PRO A 70 -5.70 4.39 -20.82
CA PRO A 70 -6.40 4.47 -19.53
C PRO A 70 -5.96 3.34 -18.60
N TRP A 71 -5.95 3.63 -17.29
CA TRP A 71 -5.62 2.64 -16.26
C TRP A 71 -6.68 1.53 -16.24
N THR A 72 -6.25 0.29 -16.46
CA THR A 72 -7.14 -0.89 -16.53
C THR A 72 -6.87 -1.93 -15.43
N ALA A 73 -5.85 -1.72 -14.60
CA ALA A 73 -5.56 -2.60 -13.49
C ALA A 73 -6.53 -2.35 -12.33
N PRO A 74 -6.87 -3.38 -11.53
CA PRO A 74 -7.64 -3.19 -10.32
C PRO A 74 -6.90 -2.24 -9.36
N LEU A 75 -7.66 -1.44 -8.61
CA LEU A 75 -7.11 -0.54 -7.59
C LEU A 75 -6.98 -1.24 -6.22
N ASN A 76 -7.74 -2.32 -6.03
CA ASN A 76 -7.76 -3.09 -4.79
C ASN A 76 -7.32 -4.54 -5.05
N ILE A 77 -6.54 -5.09 -4.13
CA ILE A 77 -6.14 -6.50 -4.17
C ILE A 77 -7.35 -7.43 -4.03
N TYR A 78 -8.40 -6.99 -3.32
CA TYR A 78 -9.63 -7.77 -3.23
C TYR A 78 -10.21 -8.11 -4.62
N ASP A 79 -10.12 -7.19 -5.57
CA ASP A 79 -10.60 -7.40 -6.94
C ASP A 79 -9.71 -8.36 -7.74
N MET A 80 -8.48 -8.56 -7.29
CA MET A 80 -7.53 -9.54 -7.84
C MET A 80 -7.76 -10.94 -7.29
N ILE A 81 -8.26 -11.06 -6.06
CA ILE A 81 -8.52 -12.34 -5.40
C ILE A 81 -9.80 -12.91 -5.99
N ARG A 82 -9.65 -13.88 -6.88
CA ARG A 82 -10.77 -14.68 -7.40
C ARG A 82 -10.55 -16.12 -6.97
N PRO A 83 -11.59 -16.82 -6.47
CA PRO A 83 -11.51 -18.26 -6.30
C PRO A 83 -11.26 -18.87 -7.68
N GLY A 84 -10.03 -19.31 -7.90
CA GLY A 84 -9.70 -20.06 -9.08
C GLY A 84 -10.40 -21.41 -8.98
N ASN A 85 -11.15 -21.78 -10.01
CA ASN A 85 -11.24 -23.17 -10.38
C ASN A 85 -9.83 -23.54 -10.86
N TYR A 86 -8.93 -23.82 -9.92
CA TYR A 86 -7.69 -24.48 -10.22
C TYR A 86 -8.10 -25.89 -10.67
N SER A 87 -8.38 -26.03 -11.97
CA SER A 87 -8.45 -27.30 -12.66
C SER A 87 -7.04 -27.90 -12.70
N GLY A 88 -6.45 -28.11 -11.53
CA GLY A 88 -5.30 -28.98 -11.37
C GLY A 88 -5.83 -30.38 -11.62
N GLY A 89 -5.77 -30.81 -12.89
CA GLY A 89 -5.84 -32.22 -13.20
C GLY A 89 -4.77 -32.91 -12.38
N CYS A 90 -5.19 -33.76 -11.45
CA CYS A 90 -4.34 -34.82 -10.96
C CYS A 90 -4.10 -35.76 -12.15
N GLY A 91 -2.93 -35.60 -12.77
CA GLY A 91 -2.32 -36.56 -13.69
C GLY A 91 -1.03 -37.06 -13.09
#